data_AF-A0A1S9N4M5-F1
#
_entry.id   AF-A0A1S9N4M5-F1
#
_cell.length_a   1.000
_cell.length_b   1.000
_cell.length_c   1.000
_cell.angle_alpha   90.00
_cell.angle_beta   90.00
_cell.angle_gamma   90.00
#
_symmetry.space_group_name_H-M   'P 1'
#
loop_
_entity.id
_entity.type
_entity.pdbx_description
1 polymer ?
#
loop_
_entity_poly.entity_id
_entity_poly.type
_entity_poly.pdbx_seq_one_letter_code
_entity_poly.pdbx_strand_id
1 'polypeptide(L)'
;MDRVKYSFNEYDQNGFDKFGAYIDGGYYDKDGYNKAGYNKKNWLNRVYEYKNGVLYDPYGFDQSGMHENGTKYNDEGFDKFGFDKDGFNVNGTRFDNEGFDVTGYDRNGFNRNGYNIEGYDRNGYDKNGFDKFGVYIEGSYYNNDGYNKAGYNKKTGLNRIYEYENGVFYDPYGFDQNGIHKNGTKYNDEGYDRNVYYKEGFGKSGFNKDGININGTYFDDEGFSVDGYNRRGFNREGFNRGGYDKDGFNKDGYNKLGYNKNGIDKYGFNCDGYDKDGFDRQGFNLNGINKEGYDRRGYDKDGYDIRGFDENGFDMEGYNVKGEFNEYIDSYLSNNKEIKKQTTSIIYTVEYKDIMLDINRTMKFMRQGEYKAASNSLRIASEQLVNVILKKNNTTPQIRNSDLFSKLKYIEDNVILDDSNLQALHSIRLLGNKGSHAGETTTREENELLLNEFKKVFKNWINKVS
;
A
#
# COMPACT_ATOMS: atom_id res chain seq x y z
N MET A 1 -14.73 -26.39 -76.99
CA MET A 1 -14.97 -27.65 -76.27
C MET A 1 -14.12 -27.64 -75.02
N ASP A 2 -14.84 -27.42 -73.92
CA ASP A 2 -14.46 -27.33 -72.52
C ASP A 2 -13.13 -27.94 -72.09
N ARG A 3 -12.34 -27.14 -71.38
CA ARG A 3 -11.51 -27.64 -70.30
C ARG A 3 -11.66 -26.77 -69.03
N VAL A 4 -12.55 -27.29 -68.18
CA VAL A 4 -12.44 -27.43 -66.73
C VAL A 4 -12.66 -26.19 -65.84
N LYS A 5 -13.82 -26.19 -65.15
CA LYS A 5 -14.06 -25.52 -63.87
C LYS A 5 -13.35 -26.26 -62.72
N TYR A 6 -12.59 -25.55 -61.89
CA TYR A 6 -12.32 -25.76 -60.45
C TYR A 6 -11.93 -24.37 -59.91
N SER A 7 -12.74 -23.58 -59.20
CA SER A 7 -13.30 -23.65 -57.84
C SER A 7 -12.29 -23.86 -56.69
N PHE A 8 -12.23 -22.83 -55.83
CA PHE A 8 -11.68 -22.70 -54.47
C PHE A 8 -10.25 -22.14 -54.28
N ASN A 9 -10.23 -21.02 -53.54
CA ASN A 9 -9.12 -20.32 -52.88
C ASN A 9 -8.29 -19.35 -53.73
N GLU A 10 -8.92 -18.25 -54.19
CA GLU A 10 -8.16 -17.04 -54.56
C GLU A 10 -7.56 -16.32 -53.35
N TYR A 11 -8.05 -16.65 -52.15
CA TYR A 11 -7.64 -16.07 -50.87
C TYR A 11 -7.23 -17.18 -49.89
N ASP A 12 -6.22 -16.92 -49.07
CA ASP A 12 -5.78 -17.80 -47.99
C ASP A 12 -6.81 -17.84 -46.82
N GLN A 13 -6.54 -18.65 -45.80
CA GLN A 13 -7.39 -18.78 -44.61
C GLN A 13 -7.61 -17.46 -43.85
N ASN A 14 -6.77 -16.46 -44.08
CA ASN A 14 -6.85 -15.12 -43.49
C ASN A 14 -7.48 -14.11 -44.46
N GLY A 15 -7.98 -14.55 -45.62
CA GLY A 15 -8.66 -13.69 -46.59
C GLY A 15 -7.72 -12.88 -47.47
N PHE A 16 -6.44 -13.27 -47.63
CA PHE A 16 -5.49 -12.58 -48.51
C PHE A 16 -5.22 -13.34 -49.81
N ASP A 17 -5.19 -12.61 -50.92
CA ASP A 17 -4.81 -13.18 -52.21
C ASP A 17 -3.30 -13.47 -52.28
N LYS A 18 -2.86 -14.07 -53.39
CA LYS A 18 -1.43 -14.37 -53.59
C LYS A 18 -0.51 -13.14 -53.55
N PHE A 19 -1.04 -11.95 -53.83
CA PHE A 19 -0.31 -10.68 -53.88
C PHE A 19 -0.35 -9.87 -52.57
N GLY A 20 -1.10 -10.34 -51.56
CA GLY A 20 -1.21 -9.67 -50.27
C GLY A 20 -2.38 -8.70 -50.15
N ALA A 21 -3.33 -8.72 -51.08
CA ALA A 21 -4.57 -7.95 -50.99
C ALA A 21 -5.63 -8.76 -50.23
N TYR A 22 -6.23 -8.14 -49.23
CA TYR A 22 -7.38 -8.65 -48.49
C TYR A 22 -8.65 -8.63 -49.37
N ILE A 23 -9.67 -9.42 -49.02
CA ILE A 23 -10.93 -9.56 -49.78
C ILE A 23 -11.65 -8.24 -50.07
N ASP A 24 -11.37 -7.15 -49.36
CA ASP A 24 -11.94 -5.82 -49.58
C ASP A 24 -11.08 -4.91 -50.50
N GLY A 25 -9.96 -5.44 -51.02
CA GLY A 25 -9.00 -4.70 -51.85
C GLY A 25 -7.93 -3.94 -51.06
N GLY A 26 -7.95 -3.98 -49.73
CA GLY A 26 -6.93 -3.39 -48.84
C GLY A 26 -5.72 -4.31 -48.62
N TYR A 27 -4.67 -3.81 -47.95
CA TYR A 27 -3.48 -4.61 -47.58
C TYR A 27 -3.55 -5.21 -46.17
N TYR A 28 -4.66 -5.00 -45.47
CA TYR A 28 -4.85 -5.41 -44.09
C TYR A 28 -6.24 -6.02 -43.92
N ASP A 29 -6.36 -7.02 -43.06
CA ASP A 29 -7.63 -7.62 -42.72
C ASP A 29 -8.47 -6.71 -41.80
N LYS A 30 -9.67 -7.17 -41.47
CA LYS A 30 -10.61 -6.48 -40.57
C LYS A 30 -10.03 -6.17 -39.18
N ASP A 31 -9.01 -6.92 -38.74
CA ASP A 31 -8.35 -6.78 -37.43
C ASP A 31 -7.05 -5.95 -37.55
N GLY A 32 -6.75 -5.46 -38.76
CA GLY A 32 -5.64 -4.59 -39.07
C GLY A 32 -4.31 -5.30 -39.33
N TYR A 33 -4.29 -6.61 -39.53
CA TYR A 33 -3.06 -7.37 -39.82
C TYR A 33 -2.85 -7.53 -41.32
N ASN A 34 -1.61 -7.48 -41.80
CA ASN A 34 -1.29 -7.79 -43.19
C ASN A 34 -1.15 -9.31 -43.43
N LYS A 35 -0.95 -9.72 -44.69
CA LYS A 35 -0.74 -11.13 -45.05
C LYS A 35 0.41 -11.81 -44.29
N ALA A 36 1.45 -11.07 -43.93
CA ALA A 36 2.59 -11.57 -43.15
C ALA A 36 2.31 -11.62 -41.63
N GLY A 37 1.08 -11.27 -41.21
CA GLY A 37 0.62 -11.30 -39.84
C GLY A 37 0.95 -10.05 -39.03
N TYR A 38 1.43 -8.96 -39.61
CA TYR A 38 1.82 -7.74 -38.87
C TYR A 38 0.69 -6.72 -38.80
N ASN A 39 0.40 -6.22 -37.60
CA ASN A 39 -0.66 -5.23 -37.38
C ASN A 39 -0.22 -3.82 -37.86
N LYS A 40 -1.10 -3.14 -38.58
CA LYS A 40 -0.92 -1.77 -39.09
C LYS A 40 -0.61 -0.74 -38.02
N LYS A 41 -1.11 -0.92 -36.78
CA LYS A 41 -0.98 0.08 -35.72
C LYS A 41 0.30 -0.05 -34.91
N ASN A 42 0.77 -1.27 -34.67
CA ASN A 42 1.89 -1.51 -33.75
C ASN A 42 3.00 -2.38 -34.34
N TRP A 43 2.88 -2.81 -35.61
CA TRP A 43 3.85 -3.68 -36.29
C TRP A 43 4.15 -4.98 -35.53
N LEU A 44 3.23 -5.43 -34.66
CA LEU A 44 3.35 -6.71 -33.97
C LEU A 44 2.76 -7.83 -34.84
N ASN A 45 3.47 -8.96 -34.88
CA ASN A 45 3.02 -10.13 -35.60
C ASN A 45 1.95 -10.87 -34.75
N ARG A 46 0.85 -11.29 -35.38
CA ARG A 46 -0.32 -11.99 -34.81
C ARG A 46 0.04 -13.20 -33.93
N VAL A 47 1.23 -13.74 -34.13
CA VAL A 47 1.77 -14.95 -33.51
C VAL A 47 2.44 -14.69 -32.15
N TYR A 48 2.67 -13.42 -31.77
CA TYR A 48 3.29 -13.06 -30.49
C TYR A 48 2.28 -12.45 -29.53
N GLU A 49 2.34 -12.84 -28.26
CA GLU A 49 1.44 -12.34 -27.21
C GLU A 49 2.17 -11.30 -26.34
N TYR A 50 1.51 -10.18 -26.06
CA TYR A 50 2.06 -9.11 -25.22
C TYR A 50 1.50 -9.24 -23.80
N LYS A 51 2.34 -9.67 -22.86
CA LYS A 51 1.99 -9.82 -21.44
C LYS A 51 2.93 -8.97 -20.58
N ASN A 52 2.36 -8.08 -19.77
CA ASN A 52 3.11 -7.25 -18.80
C ASN A 52 4.31 -6.46 -19.39
N GLY A 53 4.22 -6.00 -20.64
CA GLY A 53 5.30 -5.24 -21.29
C GLY A 53 6.36 -6.08 -22.00
N VAL A 54 6.20 -7.41 -22.02
CA VAL A 54 7.13 -8.37 -22.63
C VAL A 54 6.42 -9.10 -23.77
N LEU A 55 7.15 -9.30 -24.87
CA LEU A 55 6.68 -9.99 -26.08
C LEU A 55 7.10 -11.46 -26.00
N TYR A 56 6.13 -12.37 -26.00
CA TYR A 56 6.36 -13.82 -25.96
C TYR A 56 6.04 -14.47 -27.31
N ASP A 57 6.84 -15.46 -27.70
CA ASP A 57 6.58 -16.31 -28.86
C ASP A 57 5.46 -17.34 -28.58
N PRO A 58 4.99 -18.12 -29.58
CA PRO A 58 3.91 -19.11 -29.39
C PRO A 58 4.17 -20.19 -28.37
N TYR A 59 5.43 -20.40 -28.02
CA TYR A 59 5.87 -21.39 -27.04
C TYR A 59 6.08 -20.75 -25.67
N GLY A 60 5.69 -19.48 -25.50
CA GLY A 60 5.73 -18.75 -24.24
C GLY A 60 7.10 -18.17 -23.92
N PHE A 61 8.04 -18.02 -24.87
CA PHE A 61 9.37 -17.47 -24.60
C PHE A 61 9.57 -16.04 -25.08
N ASP A 62 10.20 -15.22 -24.26
CA ASP A 62 10.59 -13.87 -24.63
C ASP A 62 11.85 -13.83 -25.53
N GLN A 63 12.31 -12.62 -25.87
CA GLN A 63 13.54 -12.44 -26.68
C GLN A 63 14.81 -12.90 -25.96
N SER A 64 14.84 -12.91 -24.64
CA SER A 64 15.97 -13.38 -23.84
C SER A 64 16.01 -14.90 -23.65
N GLY A 65 14.93 -15.60 -24.04
CA GLY A 65 14.78 -17.03 -23.87
C GLY A 65 14.15 -17.43 -22.52
N MET A 66 13.47 -16.50 -21.85
CA MET A 66 12.72 -16.77 -20.62
C MET A 66 11.26 -17.08 -20.93
N HIS A 67 10.76 -18.18 -20.38
CA HIS A 67 9.37 -18.59 -20.48
C HIS A 67 8.45 -17.74 -19.59
N GLU A 68 7.16 -17.68 -19.91
CA GLU A 68 6.12 -16.98 -19.12
C GLU A 68 6.07 -17.40 -17.64
N ASN A 69 6.52 -18.61 -17.32
CA ASN A 69 6.64 -19.12 -15.95
C ASN A 69 7.83 -18.54 -15.16
N GLY A 70 8.62 -17.65 -15.77
CA GLY A 70 9.77 -16.99 -15.15
C GLY A 70 11.06 -17.84 -15.14
N THR A 71 11.10 -18.95 -15.89
CA THR A 71 12.27 -19.82 -15.99
C THR A 71 12.77 -19.93 -17.43
N LYS A 72 13.95 -20.53 -17.64
CA LYS A 72 14.48 -20.81 -19.00
C LYS A 72 13.77 -21.94 -19.73
N TYR A 73 12.85 -22.65 -19.05
CA TYR A 73 12.18 -23.82 -19.55
C TYR A 73 10.67 -23.62 -19.52
N ASN A 74 9.97 -24.13 -20.53
CA ASN A 74 8.51 -24.21 -20.51
C ASN A 74 8.03 -25.23 -19.46
N ASP A 75 6.71 -25.36 -19.32
CA ASP A 75 6.11 -26.27 -18.34
C ASP A 75 6.35 -27.75 -18.66
N GLU A 76 6.79 -28.05 -19.89
CA GLU A 76 7.22 -29.38 -20.33
C GLU A 76 8.72 -29.63 -20.10
N GLY A 77 9.47 -28.63 -19.61
CA GLY A 77 10.88 -28.74 -19.26
C GLY A 77 11.87 -28.45 -20.39
N PHE A 78 11.43 -27.87 -21.51
CA PHE A 78 12.26 -27.54 -22.67
C PHE A 78 12.52 -26.04 -22.80
N ASP A 79 13.68 -25.64 -23.29
CA ASP A 79 14.02 -24.24 -23.56
C ASP A 79 13.41 -23.74 -24.89
N LYS A 80 13.67 -22.48 -25.23
CA LYS A 80 13.18 -21.83 -26.46
C LYS A 80 13.60 -22.55 -27.75
N PHE A 81 14.69 -23.33 -27.72
CA PHE A 81 15.18 -24.12 -28.84
C PHE A 81 14.73 -25.58 -28.76
N GLY A 82 13.93 -25.92 -27.74
CA GLY A 82 13.37 -27.23 -27.53
C GLY A 82 14.28 -28.19 -26.78
N PHE A 83 15.32 -27.73 -26.06
CA PHE A 83 16.22 -28.59 -25.28
C PHE A 83 15.88 -28.64 -23.80
N ASP A 84 15.92 -29.82 -23.21
CA ASP A 84 15.81 -30.00 -21.77
C ASP A 84 17.12 -29.64 -21.05
N LYS A 85 17.07 -29.69 -19.71
CA LYS A 85 18.23 -29.44 -18.83
C LYS A 85 19.41 -30.39 -19.07
N ASP A 86 19.17 -31.57 -19.62
CA ASP A 86 20.17 -32.61 -19.87
C ASP A 86 20.72 -32.54 -21.31
N GLY A 87 20.21 -31.59 -22.11
CA GLY A 87 20.63 -31.30 -23.49
C GLY A 87 19.96 -32.17 -24.53
N PHE A 88 18.81 -32.78 -24.24
CA PHE A 88 17.99 -33.50 -25.22
C PHE A 88 16.90 -32.61 -25.78
N ASN A 89 16.79 -32.58 -27.11
CA ASN A 89 15.73 -31.87 -27.81
C ASN A 89 14.39 -32.62 -27.68
N VAL A 90 13.27 -31.93 -27.90
CA VAL A 90 11.91 -32.50 -27.93
C VAL A 90 11.79 -33.72 -28.87
N ASN A 91 12.65 -33.79 -29.90
CA ASN A 91 12.73 -34.93 -30.82
C ASN A 91 13.44 -36.17 -30.25
N GLY A 92 13.90 -36.13 -28.99
CA GLY A 92 14.59 -37.20 -28.28
C GLY A 92 16.08 -37.34 -28.59
N THR A 93 16.68 -36.43 -29.34
CA THR A 93 18.11 -36.45 -29.71
C THR A 93 18.87 -35.28 -29.09
N ARG A 94 20.21 -35.30 -29.12
CA ARG A 94 21.04 -34.16 -28.69
C ARG A 94 21.04 -32.99 -29.68
N PHE A 95 20.25 -33.07 -30.75
CA PHE A 95 20.20 -32.08 -31.83
C PHE A 95 18.76 -31.67 -32.08
N ASP A 96 18.55 -30.41 -32.41
CA ASP A 96 17.27 -29.93 -32.91
C ASP A 96 16.95 -30.52 -34.30
N ASN A 97 15.77 -30.19 -34.83
CA ASN A 97 15.33 -30.67 -36.14
C ASN A 97 16.16 -30.13 -37.32
N GLU A 98 17.00 -29.12 -37.07
CA GLU A 98 17.95 -28.58 -38.04
C GLU A 98 19.35 -29.20 -37.89
N GLY A 99 19.56 -30.04 -36.88
CA GLY A 99 20.80 -30.77 -36.65
C GLY A 99 21.83 -30.04 -35.79
N PHE A 100 21.43 -29.02 -35.02
CA PHE A 100 22.31 -28.27 -34.11
C PHE A 100 22.06 -28.68 -32.66
N ASP A 101 23.12 -28.72 -31.85
CA ASP A 101 23.02 -29.02 -30.42
C ASP A 101 22.56 -27.80 -29.59
N VAL A 102 22.44 -27.98 -28.27
CA VAL A 102 22.07 -26.90 -27.34
C VAL A 102 23.02 -25.70 -27.35
N THR A 103 24.26 -25.87 -27.84
CA THR A 103 25.23 -24.79 -28.00
C THR A 103 25.16 -24.14 -29.39
N GLY A 104 24.28 -24.63 -30.25
CA GLY A 104 24.03 -24.11 -31.59
C GLY A 104 24.98 -24.64 -32.65
N TYR A 105 25.67 -25.77 -32.42
CA TYR A 105 26.63 -26.35 -33.35
C TYR A 105 26.15 -27.70 -33.91
N ASP A 106 26.40 -27.93 -35.20
CA ASP A 106 26.10 -29.20 -35.85
C ASP A 106 27.05 -30.31 -35.39
N ARG A 107 26.80 -31.55 -35.84
CA ARG A 107 27.67 -32.71 -35.55
C ARG A 107 29.14 -32.54 -35.98
N ASN A 108 29.42 -31.60 -36.87
CA ASN A 108 30.76 -31.30 -37.35
C ASN A 108 31.38 -30.10 -36.61
N GLY A 109 30.69 -29.54 -35.61
CA GLY A 109 31.16 -28.42 -34.82
C GLY A 109 31.01 -27.06 -35.51
N PHE A 110 30.07 -26.90 -36.44
CA PHE A 110 29.77 -25.62 -37.12
C PHE A 110 28.42 -25.06 -36.69
N ASN A 111 28.38 -23.77 -36.39
CA ASN A 111 27.16 -23.06 -36.05
C ASN A 111 26.22 -22.93 -37.25
N ARG A 112 25.02 -22.37 -37.03
CA ARG A 112 24.01 -22.14 -38.08
C ARG A 112 24.49 -21.26 -39.24
N ASN A 113 25.50 -20.42 -39.02
CA ASN A 113 26.13 -19.61 -40.06
C ASN A 113 27.27 -20.35 -40.78
N GLY A 114 27.54 -21.60 -40.43
CA GLY A 114 28.55 -22.44 -41.04
C GLY A 114 29.96 -22.25 -40.48
N TYR A 115 30.13 -21.63 -39.31
CA TYR A 115 31.44 -21.38 -38.69
C TYR A 115 31.66 -22.21 -37.44
N ASN A 116 32.88 -22.72 -37.26
CA ASN A 116 33.27 -23.43 -36.05
C ASN A 116 33.45 -22.49 -34.85
N ILE A 117 33.76 -23.06 -33.68
CA ILE A 117 33.97 -22.29 -32.44
C ILE A 117 35.13 -21.30 -32.52
N GLU A 118 36.09 -21.54 -33.43
CA GLU A 118 37.21 -20.64 -33.70
C GLU A 118 36.85 -19.55 -34.74
N GLY A 119 35.63 -19.57 -35.28
CA GLY A 119 35.12 -18.59 -36.22
C GLY A 119 35.48 -18.84 -37.69
N TYR A 120 35.86 -20.06 -38.05
CA TYR A 120 36.21 -20.45 -39.42
C TYR A 120 35.14 -21.33 -40.06
N ASP A 121 34.87 -21.09 -41.34
CA ASP A 121 33.96 -21.88 -42.14
C ASP A 121 34.50 -23.30 -42.41
N ARG A 122 33.72 -24.13 -43.11
CA ARG A 122 34.14 -25.51 -43.46
C ARG A 122 35.39 -25.57 -44.34
N ASN A 123 35.75 -24.47 -45.00
CA ASN A 123 36.95 -24.35 -45.83
C ASN A 123 38.14 -23.76 -45.06
N GLY A 124 37.95 -23.41 -43.77
CA GLY A 124 39.01 -22.89 -42.90
C GLY A 124 39.18 -21.38 -42.96
N TYR A 125 38.20 -20.63 -43.47
CA TYR A 125 38.25 -19.17 -43.61
C TYR A 125 37.30 -18.46 -42.64
N ASP A 126 37.74 -17.36 -42.06
CA ASP A 126 36.90 -16.52 -41.22
C ASP A 126 35.85 -15.77 -42.05
N LYS A 127 34.95 -15.04 -41.38
CA LYS A 127 33.90 -14.23 -42.03
C LYS A 127 34.41 -13.18 -43.02
N ASN A 128 35.70 -12.82 -42.95
CA ASN A 128 36.34 -11.87 -43.84
C ASN A 128 37.14 -12.57 -44.96
N GLY A 129 37.08 -13.91 -45.04
CA GLY A 129 37.74 -14.72 -46.05
C GLY A 129 39.21 -15.04 -45.74
N PHE A 130 39.69 -14.91 -44.50
CA PHE A 130 41.07 -15.23 -44.13
C PHE A 130 41.19 -16.56 -43.40
N ASP A 131 42.20 -17.35 -43.75
CA ASP A 131 42.53 -18.56 -43.03
C ASP A 131 43.14 -18.26 -41.65
N LYS A 132 43.43 -19.32 -40.87
CA LYS A 132 44.04 -19.16 -39.55
C LYS A 132 45.40 -18.45 -39.58
N PHE A 133 46.12 -18.52 -40.69
CA PHE A 133 47.44 -17.90 -40.89
C PHE A 133 47.38 -16.49 -41.48
N GLY A 134 46.19 -15.97 -41.79
CA GLY A 134 46.01 -14.63 -42.36
C GLY A 134 46.11 -14.56 -43.87
N VAL A 135 46.00 -15.70 -44.56
CA VAL A 135 45.95 -15.78 -46.02
C VAL A 135 44.48 -15.71 -46.45
N TYR A 136 44.17 -14.73 -47.28
CA TYR A 136 42.87 -14.54 -47.92
C TYR A 136 42.57 -15.70 -48.87
N ILE A 137 41.29 -15.98 -49.13
CA ILE A 137 40.84 -17.08 -50.00
C ILE A 137 41.49 -17.09 -51.39
N GLU A 138 41.93 -15.94 -51.88
CA GLU A 138 42.64 -15.79 -53.17
C GLU A 138 44.18 -15.92 -53.06
N GLY A 139 44.72 -16.33 -51.91
CA GLY A 139 46.16 -16.56 -51.68
C GLY A 139 46.99 -15.33 -51.29
N SER A 140 46.36 -14.16 -51.12
CA SER A 140 46.99 -12.90 -50.72
C SER A 140 46.91 -12.69 -49.20
N TYR A 141 47.84 -11.97 -48.58
CA TYR A 141 47.70 -11.51 -47.18
C TYR A 141 46.70 -10.37 -46.99
N TYR A 142 46.07 -9.90 -48.08
CA TYR A 142 45.10 -8.82 -48.10
C TYR A 142 43.87 -9.21 -48.92
N ASN A 143 42.70 -8.80 -48.46
CA ASN A 143 41.43 -8.97 -49.19
C ASN A 143 41.31 -8.01 -50.38
N ASN A 144 40.20 -8.09 -51.10
CA ASN A 144 39.91 -7.26 -52.28
C ASN A 144 39.83 -5.75 -51.97
N ASP A 145 39.53 -5.38 -50.73
CA ASP A 145 39.54 -3.99 -50.26
C ASP A 145 40.95 -3.52 -49.80
N GLY A 146 41.93 -4.41 -49.87
CA GLY A 146 43.32 -4.15 -49.51
C GLY A 146 43.62 -4.24 -48.01
N TYR A 147 42.74 -4.82 -47.19
CA TYR A 147 42.96 -5.00 -45.75
C TYR A 147 43.50 -6.40 -45.44
N ASN A 148 44.43 -6.53 -44.49
CA ASN A 148 44.88 -7.84 -44.00
C ASN A 148 43.93 -8.41 -42.93
N LYS A 149 44.17 -9.65 -42.47
CA LYS A 149 43.37 -10.29 -41.41
C LYS A 149 43.26 -9.46 -40.12
N ALA A 150 44.31 -8.73 -39.76
CA ALA A 150 44.32 -7.83 -38.61
C ALA A 150 43.57 -6.51 -38.86
N GLY A 151 43.10 -6.28 -40.08
CA GLY A 151 42.34 -5.10 -40.48
C GLY A 151 43.18 -3.96 -41.03
N TYR A 152 44.49 -4.13 -41.28
CA TYR A 152 45.36 -3.06 -41.79
C TYR A 152 45.33 -2.95 -43.32
N ASN A 153 45.12 -1.74 -43.82
CA ASN A 153 45.11 -1.46 -45.24
C ASN A 153 46.53 -1.43 -45.83
N LYS A 154 46.74 -2.11 -46.95
CA LYS A 154 48.02 -2.20 -47.67
C LYS A 154 48.55 -0.85 -48.15
N LYS A 155 47.68 0.11 -48.47
CA LYS A 155 48.07 1.43 -48.99
C LYS A 155 48.35 2.43 -47.88
N THR A 156 47.48 2.49 -46.87
CA THR A 156 47.58 3.53 -45.82
C THR A 156 48.29 3.04 -44.57
N GLY A 157 48.41 1.73 -44.36
CA GLY A 157 48.89 1.15 -43.10
C GLY A 157 47.94 1.37 -41.92
N LEU A 158 46.74 1.89 -42.15
CA LEU A 158 45.72 2.14 -41.13
C LEU A 158 44.80 0.94 -40.97
N ASN A 159 44.40 0.67 -39.74
CA ASN A 159 43.47 -0.41 -39.44
C ASN A 159 42.02 0.02 -39.79
N ARG A 160 41.15 -0.90 -40.23
CA ARG A 160 39.75 -0.60 -40.61
C ARG A 160 38.91 -0.09 -39.44
N ILE A 161 39.41 -0.27 -38.23
CA ILE A 161 38.81 0.20 -36.97
C ILE A 161 39.03 1.70 -36.70
N TYR A 162 39.82 2.40 -37.53
CA TYR A 162 40.01 3.85 -37.40
C TYR A 162 38.86 4.60 -38.09
N GLU A 163 38.20 5.49 -37.37
CA GLU A 163 37.14 6.34 -37.91
C GLU A 163 37.71 7.60 -38.55
N TYR A 164 37.20 7.97 -39.73
CA TYR A 164 37.57 9.20 -40.43
C TYR A 164 36.50 10.26 -40.21
N GLU A 165 36.89 11.35 -39.55
CA GLU A 165 35.98 12.46 -39.24
C GLU A 165 36.70 13.79 -39.43
N ASN A 166 36.12 14.70 -40.21
CA ASN A 166 36.62 16.06 -40.45
C ASN A 166 38.10 16.16 -40.88
N GLY A 167 38.60 15.21 -41.68
CA GLY A 167 39.99 15.22 -42.18
C GLY A 167 41.02 14.60 -41.23
N VAL A 168 40.58 14.05 -40.10
CA VAL A 168 41.45 13.45 -39.08
C VAL A 168 41.04 11.99 -38.85
N PHE A 169 42.03 11.11 -38.75
CA PHE A 169 41.83 9.70 -38.41
C PHE A 169 41.97 9.53 -36.90
N TYR A 170 40.98 8.86 -36.29
CA TYR A 170 40.98 8.54 -34.87
C TYR A 170 41.13 7.04 -34.65
N ASP A 171 41.90 6.64 -33.65
CA ASP A 171 41.97 5.25 -33.20
C ASP A 171 40.63 4.78 -32.58
N PRO A 172 40.45 3.47 -32.29
CA PRO A 172 39.23 2.95 -31.69
C PRO A 172 38.86 3.57 -30.33
N TYR A 173 39.82 4.25 -29.70
CA TYR A 173 39.65 4.95 -28.42
C TYR A 173 39.46 6.45 -28.61
N GLY A 174 39.31 6.91 -29.86
CA GLY A 174 38.99 8.27 -30.21
C GLY A 174 40.18 9.23 -30.28
N PHE A 175 41.44 8.77 -30.34
CA PHE A 175 42.61 9.66 -30.40
C PHE A 175 43.20 9.82 -31.81
N ASP A 176 43.58 11.06 -32.15
CA ASP A 176 44.26 11.39 -33.40
C ASP A 176 45.77 11.03 -33.37
N GLN A 177 46.46 11.29 -34.48
CA GLN A 177 47.91 11.07 -34.60
C GLN A 177 48.77 11.91 -33.65
N ASN A 178 48.23 12.94 -33.01
CA ASN A 178 48.91 13.80 -32.05
C ASN A 178 48.56 13.46 -30.59
N GLY A 179 47.71 12.46 -30.35
CA GLY A 179 47.25 12.11 -29.00
C GLY A 179 46.13 12.99 -28.48
N ILE A 180 45.38 13.64 -29.36
CA ILE A 180 44.19 14.43 -29.01
C ILE A 180 42.95 13.57 -29.25
N HIS A 181 42.17 13.36 -28.19
CA HIS A 181 40.88 12.68 -28.26
C HIS A 181 39.87 13.53 -29.04
N LYS A 182 38.83 12.90 -29.60
CA LYS A 182 37.71 13.56 -30.29
C LYS A 182 37.05 14.69 -29.49
N ASN A 183 37.15 14.65 -28.15
CA ASN A 183 36.69 15.73 -27.26
C ASN A 183 37.59 16.99 -27.26
N GLY A 184 38.66 17.01 -28.06
CA GLY A 184 39.61 18.13 -28.18
C GLY A 184 40.66 18.19 -27.08
N THR A 185 40.75 17.20 -26.20
CA THR A 185 41.72 17.14 -25.10
C THR A 185 42.73 16.02 -25.28
N LYS A 186 43.80 16.00 -24.47
CA LYS A 186 44.78 14.90 -24.44
C LYS A 186 44.23 13.62 -23.81
N TYR A 187 42.99 13.63 -23.32
CA TYR A 187 42.39 12.52 -22.58
C TYR A 187 41.07 12.12 -23.22
N ASN A 188 40.74 10.83 -23.21
CA ASN A 188 39.39 10.38 -23.54
C ASN A 188 38.41 10.75 -22.43
N ASP A 189 37.12 10.48 -22.66
CA ASP A 189 36.06 10.82 -21.71
C ASP A 189 36.17 10.02 -20.38
N GLU A 190 36.99 8.96 -20.38
CA GLU A 190 37.34 8.16 -19.20
C GLU A 190 38.61 8.65 -18.49
N GLY A 191 39.32 9.64 -19.05
CA GLY A 191 40.50 10.27 -18.44
C GLY A 191 41.85 9.61 -18.75
N TYR A 192 41.92 8.73 -19.74
CA TYR A 192 43.16 8.09 -20.22
C TYR A 192 43.75 8.88 -21.40
N ASP A 193 45.08 8.86 -21.58
CA ASP A 193 45.73 9.42 -22.76
C ASP A 193 46.01 8.36 -23.85
N ARG A 194 46.61 8.76 -24.98
CA ARG A 194 46.91 7.85 -26.10
C ARG A 194 48.06 6.86 -25.81
N ASN A 195 48.92 7.11 -24.82
CA ASN A 195 50.19 6.40 -24.60
C ASN A 195 50.08 5.22 -23.61
N VAL A 196 48.95 4.53 -23.57
CA VAL A 196 48.67 3.43 -22.63
C VAL A 196 49.58 2.20 -22.80
N TYR A 197 50.51 2.14 -23.76
CA TYR A 197 51.30 0.93 -23.97
C TYR A 197 52.67 0.80 -23.29
N TYR A 198 53.38 1.83 -22.81
CA TYR A 198 54.75 1.56 -22.27
C TYR A 198 55.31 2.38 -21.08
N LYS A 199 54.61 3.38 -20.54
CA LYS A 199 54.92 4.14 -19.30
C LYS A 199 53.94 5.33 -19.33
N GLU A 200 52.86 5.44 -18.59
CA GLU A 200 52.60 5.21 -17.17
C GLU A 200 51.09 4.94 -17.09
N GLY A 201 50.70 3.69 -16.82
CA GLY A 201 49.31 3.24 -16.96
C GLY A 201 48.32 3.80 -15.93
N PHE A 202 48.51 5.01 -15.41
CA PHE A 202 47.70 5.64 -14.38
C PHE A 202 46.87 6.80 -14.96
N GLY A 203 45.55 6.79 -14.74
CA GLY A 203 44.66 7.89 -15.14
C GLY A 203 44.84 9.15 -14.26
N LYS A 204 44.05 10.20 -14.53
CA LYS A 204 44.11 11.48 -13.77
C LYS A 204 44.00 11.34 -12.24
N SER A 205 43.32 10.30 -11.76
CA SER A 205 43.19 9.97 -10.33
C SER A 205 44.43 9.30 -9.73
N GLY A 206 45.46 9.03 -10.54
CA GLY A 206 46.68 8.34 -10.12
C GLY A 206 46.54 6.82 -10.02
N PHE A 207 45.44 6.22 -10.51
CA PHE A 207 45.19 4.77 -10.50
C PHE A 207 45.27 4.16 -11.89
N ASN A 208 45.78 2.93 -11.98
CA ASN A 208 45.79 2.15 -13.20
C ASN A 208 44.50 1.35 -13.41
N LYS A 209 44.37 0.68 -14.56
CA LYS A 209 43.21 -0.18 -14.89
C LYS A 209 42.97 -1.32 -13.89
N ASP A 210 43.99 -1.72 -13.15
CA ASP A 210 43.94 -2.78 -12.14
C ASP A 210 43.68 -2.20 -10.72
N GLY A 211 43.41 -0.89 -10.62
CA GLY A 211 43.10 -0.19 -9.36
C GLY A 211 44.30 0.10 -8.46
N ILE A 212 45.52 -0.04 -8.98
CA ILE A 212 46.77 0.27 -8.26
C ILE A 212 47.10 1.74 -8.48
N ASN A 213 47.41 2.46 -7.40
CA ASN A 213 47.85 3.84 -7.38
C ASN A 213 49.33 3.98 -7.80
N ILE A 214 49.76 5.17 -8.25
CA ILE A 214 51.16 5.46 -8.61
C ILE A 214 52.15 5.16 -7.47
N ASN A 215 51.71 5.21 -6.20
CA ASN A 215 52.51 4.81 -5.04
C ASN A 215 52.68 3.27 -4.87
N GLY A 216 52.12 2.47 -5.78
CA GLY A 216 52.22 1.01 -5.78
C GLY A 216 51.23 0.29 -4.88
N THR A 217 50.27 0.99 -4.27
CA THR A 217 49.24 0.40 -3.40
C THR A 217 47.85 0.55 -4.02
N TYR A 218 46.83 -0.13 -3.47
CA TYR A 218 45.43 0.07 -3.89
C TYR A 218 44.81 1.40 -3.40
N PHE A 219 45.58 2.27 -2.76
CA PHE A 219 45.12 3.51 -2.16
C PHE A 219 46.03 4.68 -2.57
N ASP A 220 45.46 5.87 -2.72
CA ASP A 220 46.22 7.10 -2.87
C ASP A 220 46.97 7.45 -1.58
N ASP A 221 47.76 8.52 -1.62
CA ASP A 221 48.55 8.99 -0.47
C ASP A 221 47.69 9.48 0.71
N GLU A 222 46.39 9.71 0.47
CA GLU A 222 45.41 10.05 1.49
C GLU A 222 44.68 8.79 2.03
N GLY A 223 44.98 7.61 1.49
CA GLY A 223 44.46 6.34 1.94
C GLY A 223 43.12 5.93 1.32
N PHE A 224 42.71 6.50 0.18
CA PHE A 224 41.46 6.18 -0.53
C PHE A 224 41.71 5.42 -1.83
N SER A 225 40.85 4.46 -2.17
CA SER A 225 40.93 3.66 -3.40
C SER A 225 40.53 4.46 -4.64
N VAL A 226 40.64 3.84 -5.83
CA VAL A 226 40.08 4.40 -7.07
C VAL A 226 38.59 4.74 -6.96
N ASP A 227 37.82 3.91 -6.25
CA ASP A 227 36.40 4.15 -5.94
C ASP A 227 36.18 5.27 -4.89
N GLY A 228 37.24 5.86 -4.35
CA GLY A 228 37.18 6.93 -3.36
C GLY A 228 36.94 6.49 -1.91
N TYR A 229 37.15 5.20 -1.56
CA TYR A 229 36.93 4.66 -0.22
C TYR A 229 38.22 4.19 0.45
N ASN A 230 38.36 4.43 1.75
CA ASN A 230 39.50 3.96 2.52
C ASN A 230 39.40 2.47 2.87
N ARG A 231 40.43 1.93 3.52
CA ARG A 231 40.48 0.53 3.99
C ARG A 231 39.32 0.10 4.89
N ARG A 232 38.65 1.05 5.56
CA ARG A 232 37.48 0.81 6.40
C ARG A 232 36.16 0.92 5.62
N GLY A 233 36.24 1.17 4.31
CA GLY A 233 35.09 1.29 3.42
C GLY A 233 34.37 2.63 3.48
N PHE A 234 35.01 3.70 3.98
CA PHE A 234 34.42 5.05 4.06
C PHE A 234 35.07 6.00 3.05
N ASN A 235 34.27 6.86 2.44
CA ASN A 235 34.72 7.88 1.52
C ASN A 235 35.41 9.04 2.24
N ARG A 236 35.89 10.02 1.48
CA ARG A 236 36.56 11.23 2.00
C ARG A 236 35.69 12.08 2.93
N GLU A 237 34.37 11.98 2.79
CA GLU A 237 33.40 12.62 3.70
C GLU A 237 33.09 11.77 4.95
N GLY A 238 33.67 10.57 5.07
CA GLY A 238 33.47 9.67 6.20
C GLY A 238 32.26 8.74 6.10
N PHE A 239 31.65 8.58 4.93
CA PHE A 239 30.46 7.74 4.69
C PHE A 239 30.80 6.47 3.90
N ASN A 240 30.19 5.35 4.27
CA ASN A 240 30.34 4.09 3.55
C ASN A 240 29.58 4.07 2.22
N ARG A 241 29.69 2.99 1.44
CA ARG A 241 28.96 2.82 0.17
C ARG A 241 27.43 2.90 0.30
N GLY A 242 26.89 2.66 1.49
CA GLY A 242 25.47 2.84 1.79
C GLY A 242 25.10 4.28 2.19
N GLY A 243 26.06 5.21 2.23
CA GLY A 243 25.85 6.60 2.63
C GLY A 243 25.81 6.83 4.15
N TYR A 244 26.34 5.91 4.97
CA TYR A 244 26.32 6.02 6.44
C TYR A 244 27.73 6.16 7.02
N ASP A 245 27.88 7.00 8.03
CA ASP A 245 29.11 7.21 8.77
C ASP A 245 29.46 5.99 9.66
N LYS A 246 30.59 6.07 10.36
CA LYS A 246 31.04 5.02 11.28
C LYS A 246 30.06 4.75 12.45
N ASP A 247 29.22 5.71 12.78
CA ASP A 247 28.21 5.61 13.84
C ASP A 247 26.87 5.08 13.27
N GLY A 248 26.78 4.87 11.95
CA GLY A 248 25.61 4.34 11.27
C GLY A 248 24.59 5.39 10.82
N PHE A 249 24.97 6.67 10.73
CA PHE A 249 24.08 7.78 10.35
C PHE A 249 24.43 8.36 8.98
N ASN A 250 23.42 8.72 8.20
CA ASN A 250 23.60 9.35 6.89
C ASN A 250 24.02 10.81 7.02
N LYS A 251 24.22 11.49 5.88
CA LYS A 251 24.62 12.91 5.83
C LYS A 251 23.63 13.85 6.53
N ASP A 252 22.36 13.46 6.59
CA ASP A 252 21.30 14.19 7.28
C ASP A 252 21.20 13.84 8.79
N GLY A 253 22.07 12.95 9.27
CA GLY A 253 22.13 12.54 10.67
C GLY A 253 21.14 11.45 11.08
N TYR A 254 20.58 10.68 10.13
CA TYR A 254 19.62 9.60 10.38
C TYR A 254 20.19 8.22 10.07
N ASN A 255 19.88 7.24 10.90
CA ASN A 255 20.26 5.85 10.68
C ASN A 255 19.42 5.18 9.58
N LYS A 256 19.72 3.90 9.28
CA LYS A 256 18.96 3.12 8.29
C LYS A 256 17.46 2.99 8.57
N LEU A 257 17.05 3.14 9.82
CA LEU A 257 15.65 3.09 10.24
C LEU A 257 14.99 4.49 10.17
N GLY A 258 15.73 5.54 9.81
CA GLY A 258 15.22 6.90 9.69
C GLY A 258 15.23 7.71 10.99
N TYR A 259 15.99 7.29 12.01
CA TYR A 259 16.07 7.96 13.31
C TYR A 259 17.45 8.61 13.55
N ASN A 260 17.46 9.79 14.16
CA ASN A 260 18.67 10.50 14.53
C ASN A 260 19.34 9.91 15.79
N LYS A 261 20.46 10.49 16.22
CA LYS A 261 21.20 10.05 17.41
C LYS A 261 20.37 10.05 18.71
N ASN A 262 19.29 10.83 18.76
CA ASN A 262 18.37 10.90 19.89
C ASN A 262 17.18 9.92 19.73
N GLY A 263 17.18 9.06 18.71
CA GLY A 263 16.10 8.13 18.44
C GLY A 263 14.85 8.78 17.86
N ILE A 264 14.96 9.99 17.28
CA ILE A 264 13.84 10.76 16.73
C ILE A 264 13.92 10.79 15.21
N ASP A 265 12.80 10.54 14.54
CA ASP A 265 12.71 10.58 13.08
C ASP A 265 12.65 12.02 12.54
N LYS A 266 12.68 12.16 11.22
CA LYS A 266 12.60 13.46 10.55
C LYS A 266 11.30 14.24 10.79
N TYR A 267 10.28 13.59 11.35
CA TYR A 267 8.97 14.17 11.66
C TYR A 267 8.80 14.47 13.15
N GLY A 268 9.82 14.22 13.99
CA GLY A 268 9.78 14.49 15.42
C GLY A 268 9.24 13.35 16.29
N PHE A 269 9.11 12.13 15.75
CA PHE A 269 8.59 10.96 16.47
C PHE A 269 9.71 10.01 16.88
N ASN A 270 9.61 9.43 18.07
CA ASN A 270 10.53 8.42 18.57
C ASN A 270 10.31 7.05 17.88
N CYS A 271 11.13 6.06 18.24
CA CYS A 271 11.03 4.69 17.72
C CYS A 271 9.69 4.01 18.03
N ASP A 272 9.01 4.43 19.09
CA ASP A 272 7.68 3.93 19.48
C ASP A 272 6.55 4.66 18.73
N GLY A 273 6.89 5.65 17.90
CA GLY A 273 5.96 6.39 17.06
C GLY A 273 5.29 7.60 17.73
N TYR A 274 5.83 8.10 18.84
CA TYR A 274 5.29 9.23 19.61
C TYR A 274 6.18 10.47 19.54
N ASP A 275 5.55 11.65 19.48
CA ASP A 275 6.22 12.95 19.52
C ASP A 275 6.70 13.31 20.94
N LYS A 276 7.34 14.47 21.08
CA LYS A 276 7.83 14.99 22.37
C LYS A 276 6.71 15.22 23.41
N ASP A 277 5.47 15.40 22.95
CA ASP A 277 4.30 15.63 23.82
C ASP A 277 3.63 14.28 24.18
N GLY A 278 4.14 13.15 23.66
CA GLY A 278 3.64 11.81 23.91
C GLY A 278 2.47 11.40 23.03
N PHE A 279 2.28 12.02 21.86
CA PHE A 279 1.21 11.73 20.91
C PHE A 279 1.74 11.03 19.65
N ASP A 280 1.01 10.04 19.16
CA ASP A 280 1.33 9.34 17.94
C ASP A 280 1.09 10.22 16.69
N ARG A 281 1.41 9.69 15.50
CA ARG A 281 1.18 10.41 14.23
C ARG A 281 -0.28 10.76 13.95
N GLN A 282 -1.23 10.11 14.62
CA GLN A 282 -2.65 10.40 14.53
C GLN A 282 -3.12 11.39 15.60
N GLY A 283 -2.22 11.85 16.47
CA GLY A 283 -2.51 12.80 17.54
C GLY A 283 -3.08 12.17 18.82
N PHE A 284 -2.86 10.87 19.06
CA PHE A 284 -3.34 10.15 20.23
C PHE A 284 -2.20 9.71 21.15
N ASN A 285 -2.39 9.86 22.47
CA ASN A 285 -1.41 9.41 23.45
C ASN A 285 -1.39 7.87 23.60
N LEU A 286 -0.53 7.36 24.49
CA LEU A 286 -0.43 5.93 24.82
C LEU A 286 -1.76 5.30 25.27
N ASN A 287 -2.66 6.08 25.86
CA ASN A 287 -3.99 5.62 26.27
C ASN A 287 -5.03 5.71 25.13
N GLY A 288 -4.62 6.12 23.93
CA GLY A 288 -5.50 6.26 22.78
C GLY A 288 -6.39 7.50 22.83
N ILE A 289 -6.03 8.53 23.60
CA ILE A 289 -6.78 9.78 23.77
C ILE A 289 -6.05 10.95 23.11
N ASN A 290 -6.76 11.79 22.37
CA ASN A 290 -6.19 12.97 21.70
C ASN A 290 -6.03 14.16 22.66
N LYS A 291 -5.43 15.26 22.18
CA LYS A 291 -5.25 16.50 22.96
C LYS A 291 -6.57 17.14 23.44
N GLU A 292 -7.68 16.81 22.79
CA GLU A 292 -9.02 17.32 23.10
C GLU A 292 -9.80 16.40 24.06
N GLY A 293 -9.24 15.26 24.45
CA GLY A 293 -9.86 14.33 25.40
C GLY A 293 -10.73 13.22 24.78
N TYR A 294 -10.71 13.07 23.45
CA TYR A 294 -11.48 12.06 22.73
C TYR A 294 -10.63 10.84 22.38
N ASP A 295 -11.23 9.67 22.40
CA ASP A 295 -10.62 8.41 21.98
C ASP A 295 -10.49 8.31 20.44
N ARG A 296 -9.86 7.24 19.95
CA ARG A 296 -9.70 7.00 18.51
C ARG A 296 -11.02 6.84 17.74
N ARG A 297 -12.13 6.59 18.43
CA ARG A 297 -13.47 6.52 17.84
C ARG A 297 -14.17 7.88 17.86
N GLY A 298 -13.55 8.89 18.47
CA GLY A 298 -14.04 10.24 18.55
C GLY A 298 -14.94 10.51 19.75
N TYR A 299 -14.92 9.66 20.78
CA TYR A 299 -15.76 9.79 21.98
C TYR A 299 -14.94 10.21 23.21
N ASP A 300 -15.49 11.09 24.03
CA ASP A 300 -14.88 11.50 25.28
C ASP A 300 -14.97 10.39 26.35
N LYS A 301 -14.45 10.68 27.56
CA LYS A 301 -14.51 9.75 28.71
C LYS A 301 -15.94 9.36 29.12
N ASP A 302 -16.93 10.17 28.76
CA ASP A 302 -18.33 9.98 29.08
C ASP A 302 -19.09 9.26 27.95
N GLY A 303 -18.40 8.95 26.84
CA GLY A 303 -18.90 8.19 25.71
C GLY A 303 -19.58 9.03 24.63
N TYR A 304 -19.33 10.34 24.57
CA TYR A 304 -19.97 11.26 23.62
C TYR A 304 -19.00 11.85 22.60
N ASP A 305 -19.46 11.99 21.36
CA ASP A 305 -18.72 12.62 20.28
C ASP A 305 -18.55 14.13 20.51
N ILE A 306 -17.75 14.79 19.66
CA ILE A 306 -17.54 16.25 19.74
C ILE A 306 -18.84 17.08 19.61
N ARG A 307 -19.92 16.48 19.12
CA ARG A 307 -21.24 17.10 19.01
C ARG A 307 -22.15 16.73 20.18
N GLY A 308 -21.67 15.94 21.14
CA GLY A 308 -22.38 15.55 22.34
C GLY A 308 -23.28 14.32 22.18
N PHE A 309 -23.08 13.47 21.16
CA PHE A 309 -23.89 12.26 20.92
C PHE A 309 -23.11 10.98 21.20
N ASP A 310 -23.78 9.98 21.79
CA ASP A 310 -23.20 8.68 22.08
C ASP A 310 -22.98 7.83 20.81
N GLU A 311 -22.45 6.61 20.97
CA GLU A 311 -22.24 5.68 19.85
C GLU A 311 -23.53 5.29 19.11
N ASN A 312 -24.69 5.50 19.73
CA ASN A 312 -26.00 5.25 19.15
C ASN A 312 -26.62 6.51 18.51
N GLY A 313 -25.91 7.64 18.57
CA GLY A 313 -26.33 8.91 17.98
C GLY A 313 -27.29 9.71 18.83
N PHE A 314 -27.28 9.53 20.17
CA PHE A 314 -28.14 10.24 21.11
C PHE A 314 -27.36 11.09 22.12
N ASP A 315 -27.86 12.28 22.40
CA ASP A 315 -27.26 13.18 23.36
C ASP A 315 -27.46 12.72 24.81
N MET A 316 -26.88 13.45 25.76
CA MET A 316 -27.04 13.19 27.19
C MET A 316 -28.48 13.23 27.70
N GLU A 317 -29.39 13.85 26.94
CA GLU A 317 -30.82 13.96 27.24
C GLU A 317 -31.65 12.87 26.51
N GLY A 318 -31.02 12.06 25.67
CA GLY A 318 -31.60 10.95 24.93
C GLY A 318 -32.19 11.33 23.57
N TYR A 319 -31.85 12.49 23.01
CA TYR A 319 -32.31 12.95 21.70
C TYR A 319 -31.25 12.72 20.63
N ASN A 320 -31.68 12.29 19.45
CA ASN A 320 -30.79 12.21 18.30
C ASN A 320 -30.58 13.58 17.65
N VAL A 321 -29.74 13.62 16.60
CA VAL A 321 -29.42 14.84 15.84
C VAL A 321 -30.65 15.54 15.24
N LYS A 322 -31.78 14.83 15.10
CA LYS A 322 -33.07 15.38 14.62
C LYS A 322 -34.00 15.83 15.74
N GLY A 323 -33.59 15.69 17.00
CA GLY A 323 -34.44 15.94 18.17
C GLY A 323 -35.44 14.82 18.47
N GLU A 324 -35.23 13.61 17.92
CA GLU A 324 -36.08 12.44 18.17
C GLU A 324 -35.49 11.62 19.33
N PHE A 325 -36.33 11.21 20.27
CA PHE A 325 -35.89 10.57 21.52
C PHE A 325 -35.69 9.04 21.38
N ASN A 326 -34.68 8.49 22.08
CA ASN A 326 -34.18 7.11 21.97
C ASN A 326 -35.18 5.99 22.38
N GLU A 327 -35.19 4.92 21.59
CA GLU A 327 -35.83 3.58 21.73
C GLU A 327 -35.44 2.78 23.00
N TYR A 328 -34.67 3.35 23.93
CA TYR A 328 -34.23 2.67 25.17
C TYR A 328 -35.41 2.28 26.09
N ILE A 329 -36.54 3.03 26.05
CA ILE A 329 -37.76 2.71 26.79
C ILE A 329 -38.34 1.36 26.33
N ASP A 330 -38.36 1.10 25.01
CA ASP A 330 -38.88 -0.15 24.44
C ASP A 330 -37.99 -1.35 24.77
N SER A 331 -36.66 -1.15 24.82
CA SER A 331 -35.70 -2.16 25.29
C SER A 331 -35.84 -2.47 26.79
N TYR A 332 -36.03 -1.46 27.64
CA TYR A 332 -36.26 -1.63 29.08
C TYR A 332 -37.58 -2.36 29.39
N LEU A 333 -38.64 -2.09 28.63
CA LEU A 333 -39.94 -2.79 28.70
C LEU A 333 -39.87 -4.21 28.14
N SER A 334 -39.06 -4.44 27.10
CA SER A 334 -38.84 -5.76 26.51
C SER A 334 -38.17 -6.73 27.48
N ASN A 335 -37.29 -6.21 28.34
CA ASN A 335 -36.50 -6.97 29.30
C ASN A 335 -37.17 -7.17 30.68
N ASN A 336 -38.21 -6.39 31.02
CA ASN A 336 -38.95 -6.54 32.28
C ASN A 336 -40.25 -7.37 32.12
N LYS A 337 -40.12 -8.71 32.19
CA LYS A 337 -41.21 -9.69 32.00
C LYS A 337 -42.44 -9.52 32.91
N GLU A 338 -42.31 -8.89 34.08
CA GLU A 338 -43.45 -8.64 34.98
C GLU A 338 -44.42 -7.57 34.47
N ILE A 339 -43.94 -6.65 33.63
CA ILE A 339 -44.77 -5.58 33.04
C ILE A 339 -45.55 -6.11 31.82
N LYS A 340 -45.06 -7.19 31.18
CA LYS A 340 -45.69 -7.80 29.99
C LYS A 340 -46.98 -8.59 30.28
N LYS A 341 -47.27 -8.96 31.53
CA LYS A 341 -48.30 -9.98 31.80
C LYS A 341 -49.71 -9.43 32.02
N GLN A 342 -49.89 -8.12 32.10
CA GLN A 342 -51.20 -7.51 32.31
C GLN A 342 -51.35 -6.31 31.37
N THR A 343 -52.52 -6.18 30.77
CA THR A 343 -53.04 -5.02 30.01
C THR A 343 -52.61 -4.86 28.53
N THR A 344 -53.48 -5.31 27.63
CA THR A 344 -53.60 -4.99 26.19
C THR A 344 -53.99 -3.52 25.92
N SER A 345 -53.64 -2.58 26.80
CA SER A 345 -53.88 -1.16 26.57
C SER A 345 -52.73 -0.36 27.15
N ILE A 346 -51.91 0.16 26.24
CA ILE A 346 -50.76 0.98 26.54
C ILE A 346 -51.26 2.37 26.98
N ILE A 347 -51.10 2.70 28.26
CA ILE A 347 -51.38 4.04 28.80
C ILE A 347 -50.07 4.83 28.80
N TYR A 348 -49.68 5.39 27.65
CA TYR A 348 -48.59 6.39 27.59
C TYR A 348 -49.18 7.79 27.45
N THR A 349 -49.12 8.55 28.53
CA THR A 349 -49.39 10.00 28.50
C THR A 349 -48.10 10.76 28.81
N VAL A 350 -47.96 11.98 28.31
CA VAL A 350 -46.78 12.86 28.52
C VAL A 350 -46.41 12.94 30.00
N GLU A 351 -47.40 12.88 30.89
CA GLU A 351 -47.18 13.00 32.32
C GLU A 351 -46.45 11.80 32.96
N TYR A 352 -46.62 10.58 32.42
CA TYR A 352 -45.86 9.41 32.90
C TYR A 352 -44.44 9.35 32.32
N LYS A 353 -44.23 10.00 31.17
CA LYS A 353 -42.91 10.11 30.51
C LYS A 353 -41.93 10.92 31.37
N ASP A 354 -42.34 12.09 31.87
CA ASP A 354 -41.45 12.97 32.65
C ASP A 354 -40.95 12.29 33.93
N ILE A 355 -41.83 11.53 34.60
CA ILE A 355 -41.49 10.77 35.81
C ILE A 355 -40.41 9.72 35.53
N MET A 356 -40.49 9.02 34.39
CA MET A 356 -39.51 8.01 34.00
C MET A 356 -38.14 8.61 33.66
N LEU A 357 -38.11 9.81 33.07
CA LEU A 357 -36.87 10.53 32.81
C LEU A 357 -36.15 10.90 34.11
N ASP A 358 -36.87 11.38 35.11
CA ASP A 358 -36.27 11.73 36.40
C ASP A 358 -35.80 10.51 37.21
N ILE A 359 -36.44 9.35 37.03
CA ILE A 359 -35.93 8.05 37.53
C ILE A 359 -34.57 7.72 36.90
N ASN A 360 -34.41 7.91 35.59
CA ASN A 360 -33.16 7.63 34.89
C ASN A 360 -32.05 8.61 35.26
N ARG A 361 -32.37 9.91 35.37
CA ARG A 361 -31.43 10.92 35.87
C ARG A 361 -30.94 10.58 37.28
N THR A 362 -31.85 10.15 38.16
CA THR A 362 -31.50 9.68 39.50
C THR A 362 -30.47 8.55 39.43
N MET A 363 -30.70 7.52 38.62
CA MET A 363 -29.74 6.42 38.45
C MET A 363 -28.38 6.87 37.89
N LYS A 364 -28.37 7.83 36.96
CA LYS A 364 -27.13 8.40 36.41
C LYS A 364 -26.31 9.10 37.49
N PHE A 365 -26.93 9.99 38.26
CA PHE A 365 -26.25 10.68 39.36
C PHE A 365 -25.67 9.70 40.39
N MET A 366 -26.38 8.63 40.69
CA MET A 366 -25.88 7.60 41.61
C MET A 366 -24.65 6.85 41.08
N ARG A 367 -24.61 6.55 39.77
CA ARG A 367 -23.42 5.94 39.13
C ARG A 367 -22.21 6.88 39.16
N GLN A 368 -22.45 8.18 39.08
CA GLN A 368 -21.43 9.23 39.13
C GLN A 368 -21.01 9.59 40.56
N GLY A 369 -21.62 8.99 41.59
CA GLY A 369 -21.35 9.32 42.99
C GLY A 369 -21.98 10.65 43.46
N GLU A 370 -22.84 11.26 42.64
CA GLU A 370 -23.51 12.53 42.91
C GLU A 370 -24.82 12.33 43.69
N TYR A 371 -24.73 11.78 44.89
CA TYR A 371 -25.91 11.36 45.67
C TYR A 371 -26.85 12.52 46.04
N LYS A 372 -26.32 13.74 46.18
CA LYS A 372 -27.13 14.95 46.40
C LYS A 372 -28.01 15.25 45.18
N ALA A 373 -27.45 15.21 43.98
CA ALA A 373 -28.17 15.42 42.73
C ALA A 373 -29.18 14.28 42.50
N ALA A 374 -28.81 13.05 42.82
CA ALA A 374 -29.71 11.89 42.80
C ALA A 374 -30.94 12.10 43.67
N SER A 375 -30.75 12.49 44.94
CA SER A 375 -31.86 12.67 45.89
C SER A 375 -32.81 13.81 45.48
N ASN A 376 -32.29 14.89 44.88
CA ASN A 376 -33.11 15.97 44.35
C ASN A 376 -33.88 15.53 43.09
N SER A 377 -33.24 14.81 42.17
CA SER A 377 -33.90 14.26 40.97
C SER A 377 -35.03 13.30 41.34
N LEU A 378 -34.81 12.45 42.36
CA LEU A 378 -35.81 11.51 42.86
C LEU A 378 -37.01 12.25 43.48
N ARG A 379 -36.75 13.34 44.21
CA ARG A 379 -37.80 14.21 44.76
C ARG A 379 -38.67 14.80 43.65
N ILE A 380 -38.07 15.28 42.57
CA ILE A 380 -38.80 15.83 41.42
C ILE A 380 -39.69 14.77 40.78
N ALA A 381 -39.16 13.56 40.55
CA ALA A 381 -39.94 12.43 40.03
C ALA A 381 -41.16 12.13 40.93
N SER A 382 -40.95 12.14 42.26
CA SER A 382 -42.02 11.90 43.23
C SER A 382 -43.10 12.98 43.21
N GLU A 383 -42.71 14.24 43.04
CA GLU A 383 -43.62 15.37 42.98
C GLU A 383 -44.48 15.33 41.71
N GLN A 384 -43.88 14.96 40.57
CA GLN A 384 -44.61 14.77 39.32
C GLN A 384 -45.64 13.62 39.44
N LEU A 385 -45.27 12.49 40.06
CA LEU A 385 -46.21 11.39 40.30
C LEU A 385 -47.38 11.84 41.18
N VAL A 386 -47.11 12.58 42.26
CA VAL A 386 -48.15 13.16 43.12
C VAL A 386 -49.07 14.08 42.31
N ASN A 387 -48.54 14.91 41.42
CA ASN A 387 -49.36 15.77 40.55
C ASN A 387 -50.25 14.95 39.61
N VAL A 388 -49.76 13.83 39.08
CA VAL A 388 -50.55 12.91 38.26
C VAL A 388 -51.67 12.26 39.06
N ILE A 389 -51.36 11.77 40.27
CA ILE A 389 -52.34 11.19 41.19
C ILE A 389 -53.47 12.18 41.47
N LEU A 390 -53.12 13.40 41.85
CA LEU A 390 -54.08 14.46 42.14
C LEU A 390 -54.92 14.84 40.90
N LYS A 391 -54.30 14.92 39.72
CA LYS A 391 -55.00 15.21 38.46
C LYS A 391 -56.01 14.10 38.12
N LYS A 392 -55.64 12.84 38.28
CA LYS A 392 -56.51 11.68 37.98
C LYS A 392 -57.66 11.50 38.97
N ASN A 393 -57.52 12.02 40.19
CA ASN A 393 -58.60 12.05 41.19
C ASN A 393 -59.43 13.35 41.17
N ASN A 394 -59.40 14.12 40.07
CA ASN A 394 -60.21 15.33 39.86
C ASN A 394 -60.10 16.39 40.98
N THR A 395 -58.91 16.50 41.58
CA THR A 395 -58.68 17.45 42.67
C THR A 395 -58.68 18.91 42.21
N THR A 396 -59.02 19.81 43.13
CA THR A 396 -59.14 21.24 42.83
C THR A 396 -57.79 21.86 42.45
N PRO A 397 -57.77 22.92 41.61
CA PRO A 397 -56.54 23.64 41.30
C PRO A 397 -55.79 24.15 42.54
N GLN A 398 -56.51 24.52 43.61
CA GLN A 398 -55.92 24.96 44.87
C GLN A 398 -55.03 23.88 45.50
N ILE A 399 -55.49 22.63 45.53
CA ILE A 399 -54.69 21.50 46.03
C ILE A 399 -53.53 21.20 45.09
N ARG A 400 -53.76 21.17 43.77
CA ARG A 400 -52.71 20.88 42.77
C ARG A 400 -51.58 21.91 42.74
N ASN A 401 -51.85 23.15 43.15
CA ASN A 401 -50.86 24.23 43.20
C ASN A 401 -50.23 24.40 44.60
N SER A 402 -50.57 23.55 45.58
CA SER A 402 -49.96 23.59 46.92
C SER A 402 -48.56 22.97 46.95
N ASP A 403 -47.85 23.13 48.06
CA ASP A 403 -46.55 22.50 48.26
C ASP A 403 -46.68 20.97 48.38
N LEU A 404 -45.58 20.25 48.16
CA LEU A 404 -45.59 18.78 48.16
C LEU A 404 -46.07 18.16 49.49
N PHE A 405 -45.84 18.81 50.64
CA PHE A 405 -46.35 18.29 51.91
C PHE A 405 -47.88 18.41 51.98
N SER A 406 -48.43 19.56 51.61
CA SER A 406 -49.89 19.77 51.55
C SER A 406 -50.56 18.80 50.57
N LYS A 407 -49.93 18.52 49.43
CA LYS A 407 -50.40 17.51 48.45
C LYS A 407 -50.44 16.10 49.04
N LEU A 408 -49.38 15.68 49.72
CA LEU A 408 -49.31 14.35 50.34
C LEU A 408 -50.32 14.21 51.48
N LYS A 409 -50.51 15.25 52.29
CA LYS A 409 -51.53 15.26 53.34
C LYS A 409 -52.94 15.12 52.76
N TYR A 410 -53.23 15.77 51.63
CA TYR A 410 -54.52 15.57 50.96
C TYR A 410 -54.70 14.12 50.48
N ILE A 411 -53.64 13.48 49.95
CA ILE A 411 -53.66 12.06 49.55
C ILE A 411 -53.94 11.14 50.74
N GLU A 412 -53.35 11.45 51.91
CA GLU A 412 -53.57 10.76 53.19
C GLU A 412 -55.02 10.90 53.68
N ASP A 413 -55.49 12.14 53.83
CA ASP A 413 -56.82 12.47 54.37
C ASP A 413 -57.96 11.86 53.51
N ASN A 414 -57.71 11.62 52.22
CA ASN A 414 -58.68 11.05 51.28
C ASN A 414 -58.39 9.59 50.91
N VAL A 415 -57.40 8.95 51.56
CA VAL A 415 -57.06 7.51 51.37
C VAL A 415 -56.83 7.16 49.88
N ILE A 416 -56.16 8.04 49.14
CA ILE A 416 -55.94 7.88 47.69
C ILE A 416 -54.85 6.83 47.41
N LEU A 417 -53.84 6.75 48.27
CA LEU A 417 -52.78 5.75 48.26
C LEU A 417 -52.81 4.94 49.56
N ASP A 418 -52.28 3.71 49.52
CA ASP A 418 -52.01 2.96 50.75
C ASP A 418 -50.87 3.57 51.56
N ASP A 419 -50.85 3.26 52.86
CA ASP A 419 -49.90 3.80 53.83
C ASP A 419 -48.44 3.54 53.44
N SER A 420 -48.16 2.38 52.84
CA SER A 420 -46.79 1.99 52.45
C SER A 420 -46.26 2.86 51.30
N ASN A 421 -47.11 3.10 50.29
CA ASN A 421 -46.77 3.94 49.15
C ASN A 421 -46.68 5.41 49.56
N LEU A 422 -47.57 5.86 50.45
CA LEU A 422 -47.55 7.21 50.98
C LEU A 422 -46.29 7.46 51.84
N GLN A 423 -45.91 6.50 52.68
CA GLN A 423 -44.70 6.58 53.50
C GLN A 423 -43.44 6.71 52.62
N ALA A 424 -43.34 5.93 51.55
CA ALA A 424 -42.23 6.03 50.60
C ALA A 424 -42.12 7.43 49.98
N LEU A 425 -43.24 8.05 49.58
CA LEU A 425 -43.25 9.41 49.04
C LEU A 425 -42.86 10.46 50.09
N HIS A 426 -43.27 10.29 51.35
CA HIS A 426 -42.80 11.14 52.45
C HIS A 426 -41.30 11.02 52.70
N SER A 427 -40.76 9.79 52.68
CA SER A 427 -39.32 9.55 52.84
C SER A 427 -38.50 10.18 51.72
N ILE A 428 -38.97 10.10 50.47
CA ILE A 428 -38.33 10.75 49.31
C ILE A 428 -38.34 12.27 49.46
N ARG A 429 -39.47 12.87 49.87
CA ARG A 429 -39.57 14.29 50.16
C ARG A 429 -38.55 14.73 51.21
N LEU A 430 -38.44 13.98 52.31
CA LEU A 430 -37.50 14.29 53.39
C LEU A 430 -36.04 14.18 52.93
N LEU A 431 -35.68 13.11 52.20
CA LEU A 431 -34.32 12.93 51.68
C LEU A 431 -33.95 14.03 50.68
N GLY A 432 -34.85 14.38 49.76
CA GLY A 432 -34.61 15.46 48.81
C GLY A 432 -34.49 16.83 49.49
N ASN A 433 -35.25 17.09 50.56
CA ASN A 433 -35.12 18.32 51.34
C ASN A 433 -33.80 18.37 52.14
N LYS A 434 -33.36 17.22 52.67
CA LYS A 434 -32.05 17.08 53.32
C LYS A 434 -30.91 17.45 52.35
N GLY A 435 -30.97 16.92 51.13
CA GLY A 435 -30.04 17.27 50.05
C GLY A 435 -30.14 18.73 49.61
N SER A 436 -31.34 19.26 49.36
CA SER A 436 -31.51 20.57 48.70
C SER A 436 -31.54 21.78 49.63
N HIS A 437 -31.86 21.62 50.93
CA HIS A 437 -32.06 22.75 51.85
C HIS A 437 -31.18 22.71 53.10
N ALA A 438 -30.84 21.53 53.62
CA ALA A 438 -29.99 21.43 54.81
C ALA A 438 -28.48 21.38 54.47
N GLY A 439 -28.12 21.18 53.19
CA GLY A 439 -26.73 21.04 52.75
C GLY A 439 -26.05 19.75 53.22
N GLU A 440 -26.84 18.83 53.78
CA GLU A 440 -26.37 17.56 54.31
C GLU A 440 -26.07 16.56 53.18
N THR A 441 -25.06 15.71 53.39
CA THR A 441 -24.72 14.65 52.44
C THR A 441 -25.77 13.54 52.50
N THR A 442 -26.23 13.09 51.33
CA THR A 442 -27.01 11.87 51.17
C THR A 442 -26.09 10.74 50.73
N THR A 443 -26.40 9.50 51.10
CA THR A 443 -25.56 8.34 50.76
C THR A 443 -26.08 7.57 49.56
N ARG A 444 -25.23 6.69 49.03
CA ARG A 444 -25.61 5.75 47.98
C ARG A 444 -26.77 4.87 48.42
N GLU A 445 -26.67 4.30 49.61
CA GLU A 445 -27.63 3.35 50.17
C GLU A 445 -28.99 4.00 50.40
N GLU A 446 -29.03 5.23 50.91
CA GLU A 446 -30.27 6.01 51.09
C GLU A 446 -30.98 6.23 49.75
N ASN A 447 -30.23 6.61 48.71
CA ASN A 447 -30.78 6.84 47.37
C ASN A 447 -31.21 5.54 46.67
N GLU A 448 -30.42 4.46 46.78
CA GLU A 448 -30.77 3.15 46.21
C GLU A 448 -32.05 2.59 46.82
N LEU A 449 -32.18 2.66 48.15
CA LEU A 449 -33.37 2.23 48.86
C LEU A 449 -34.61 2.99 48.38
N LEU A 450 -34.58 4.33 48.44
CA LEU A 450 -35.74 5.14 48.10
C LEU A 450 -36.08 5.13 46.62
N LEU A 451 -35.10 4.98 45.73
CA LEU A 451 -35.35 4.78 44.30
C LEU A 451 -36.13 3.48 44.04
N ASN A 452 -35.77 2.40 44.75
CA ASN A 452 -36.46 1.12 44.62
C ASN A 452 -37.88 1.20 45.18
N GLU A 453 -38.08 1.85 46.33
CA GLU A 453 -39.43 2.11 46.86
C GLU A 453 -40.25 2.98 45.89
N PHE A 454 -39.67 4.05 45.33
CA PHE A 454 -40.36 4.90 44.36
C PHE A 454 -40.82 4.11 43.13
N LYS A 455 -39.97 3.24 42.58
CA LYS A 455 -40.33 2.36 41.46
C LYS A 455 -41.52 1.46 41.79
N LYS A 456 -41.62 0.95 43.03
CA LYS A 456 -42.78 0.18 43.50
C LYS A 456 -44.04 1.04 43.57
N VAL A 457 -43.97 2.23 44.17
CA VAL A 457 -45.09 3.18 44.24
C VAL A 457 -45.61 3.51 42.84
N PHE A 458 -44.70 3.82 41.92
CA PHE A 458 -45.02 4.13 40.54
C PHE A 458 -45.72 2.97 39.82
N LYS A 459 -45.19 1.75 39.96
CA LYS A 459 -45.78 0.52 39.41
C LYS A 459 -47.18 0.25 40.00
N ASN A 460 -47.32 0.34 41.33
CA ASN A 460 -48.59 0.14 42.03
C ASN A 460 -49.65 1.13 41.55
N TRP A 461 -49.28 2.40 41.39
CA TRP A 461 -50.18 3.43 40.88
C TRP A 461 -50.61 3.16 39.45
N ILE A 462 -49.67 2.84 38.55
CA ILE A 462 -49.98 2.50 37.15
C ILE A 462 -50.97 1.33 37.09
N ASN A 463 -50.75 0.28 37.88
CA ASN A 463 -51.64 -0.88 37.94
C ASN A 463 -53.03 -0.55 38.49
N LYS A 464 -53.15 0.44 39.38
CA LYS A 464 -54.43 0.89 39.95
C LYS A 464 -55.28 1.66 38.93
N VAL A 465 -54.65 2.35 37.99
CA VAL A 465 -55.31 3.24 37.02
C VAL A 465 -55.36 2.69 35.59
N SER A 466 -54.73 1.55 35.35
CA SER A 466 -54.84 0.74 34.14
C SER A 466 -56.01 -0.21 34.26
#